data_AF-A0A4R8IEV2-F1
#
_entry.id   AF-A0A4R8IEV2-F1
#
_cell.length_a   1.000
_cell.length_b   1.000
_cell.length_c   1.000
_cell.angle_alpha   90.00
_cell.angle_beta   90.00
_cell.angle_gamma   90.00
#
_symmetry.space_group_name_H-M   'P 1'
#
loop_
_entity.id
_entity.type
_entity.pdbx_description
1 polymer ?
#
loop_
_entity_poly.entity_id
_entity_poly.type
_entity_poly.pdbx_seq_one_letter_code
_entity_poly.pdbx_strand_id
1 'polypeptide(L)' 'MNKARFILLIFIFISGFSYAQQKFYGSLEEAFKEPLKVTRLSISDDENIVELPNSIDRFVNLEILIIAFNPKLKSLPE' A
#
# COMPACT_ATOMS: atom_id res chain seq x y z
N MET A 1 29.24 -18.59 21.07
CA MET A 1 27.77 -18.58 20.95
C MET A 1 27.35 -19.78 20.11
N ASN A 2 26.40 -20.60 20.58
CA ASN A 2 26.04 -21.86 19.92
C ASN A 2 25.43 -21.55 18.54
N LYS A 3 25.73 -22.36 17.51
CA LYS A 3 25.24 -22.12 16.13
C LYS A 3 23.71 -21.91 16.09
N ALA A 4 22.97 -22.69 16.88
CA ALA A 4 21.51 -22.54 17.03
C ALA A 4 21.09 -21.20 17.64
N ARG A 5 21.83 -20.67 18.63
CA ARG A 5 21.58 -19.34 19.22
C ARG A 5 21.83 -18.21 18.22
N PHE A 6 22.85 -18.35 17.36
CA PHE A 6 23.13 -17.38 16.32
C PHE A 6 22.03 -17.37 15.24
N ILE A 7 21.53 -18.54 14.82
CA ILE A 7 20.42 -18.66 13.87
C ILE A 7 19.13 -18.05 14.43
N LEU A 8 18.82 -18.29 15.72
CA LEU A 8 17.65 -17.72 16.39
C LEU A 8 17.69 -16.18 16.38
N LEU A 9 18.85 -15.58 16.67
CA LEU A 9 19.02 -14.13 16.68
C LEU A 9 18.85 -13.51 15.28
N ILE A 10 19.31 -14.19 14.23
CA ILE A 10 19.08 -13.77 12.84
C ILE A 10 17.59 -13.80 12.50
N PHE A 11 16.86 -14.85 12.89
CA PHE A 11 15.43 -14.97 12.61
C PHE A 11 14.60 -13.86 13.29
N ILE A 12 14.94 -13.52 14.53
CA ILE A 12 14.31 -12.40 15.26
C ILE A 12 14.60 -11.07 14.55
N PHE A 13 15.83 -10.83 14.11
CA PHE A 13 16.19 -9.61 13.38
C PHE A 13 15.46 -9.47 12.04
N ILE A 14 15.28 -10.55 11.27
CA ILE A 14 14.60 -10.50 9.95
C ILE A 14 13.11 -10.18 10.10
N SER A 15 12.45 -10.71 11.13
CA SER A 15 11.02 -10.42 11.38
C SER A 15 10.76 -8.93 11.70
N GLY A 16 11.70 -8.25 12.37
CA GLY A 16 11.58 -6.82 12.68
C GLY A 16 11.66 -5.90 11.45
N PHE A 17 12.38 -6.31 10.40
CA PHE A 17 12.52 -5.52 9.17
C PHE A 17 11.23 -5.45 8.33
N SER A 18 10.33 -6.42 8.48
CA SER A 18 9.09 -6.48 7.67
C SER A 18 8.07 -5.41 8.05
N TYR A 19 8.04 -4.98 9.31
CA TYR A 19 7.10 -3.95 9.78
C TYR A 19 7.54 -2.52 9.45
N ALA A 20 8.84 -2.29 9.26
CA ALA A 20 9.40 -0.94 9.06
C ALA A 20 9.27 -0.41 7.62
N GLN A 21 8.87 -1.24 6.65
CA GLN A 21 8.82 -0.89 5.22
C GLN A 21 7.40 -0.96 4.65
N GLN A 22 6.40 -0.41 5.36
CA GLN A 22 5.08 -0.25 4.74
C GLN A 22 5.18 0.78 3.60
N LYS A 23 5.19 0.28 2.36
CA LYS A 23 5.22 1.09 1.14
C LYS A 23 3.93 1.89 1.04
N PHE A 24 4.08 3.18 0.77
CA PHE A 24 2.98 4.09 0.51
C PHE A 24 2.89 4.32 -1.00
N TYR A 25 1.72 4.04 -1.57
CA TYR A 25 1.47 4.21 -3.01
C TYR A 25 0.83 5.57 -3.25
N GLY A 26 1.44 6.37 -4.13
CA GLY A 26 1.02 7.76 -4.38
C GLY A 26 0.08 7.93 -5.59
N SER A 27 -0.19 6.86 -6.32
CA SER A 27 -1.09 6.90 -7.47
C SER A 27 -1.68 5.53 -7.76
N LEU A 28 -2.80 5.53 -8.49
CA LEU A 28 -3.40 4.30 -9.03
C LEU A 28 -2.42 3.55 -9.93
N GLU A 29 -1.69 4.26 -10.81
CA GLU A 29 -0.72 3.64 -11.72
C GLU A 29 0.37 2.87 -10.96
N GLU A 30 0.89 3.44 -9.87
CA GLU A 30 1.88 2.77 -9.04
C GLU A 30 1.27 1.58 -8.30
N ALA A 31 0.08 1.75 -7.72
CA ALA A 31 -0.63 0.71 -6.98
C ALA A 31 -0.95 -0.51 -7.86
N PHE A 32 -1.36 -0.29 -9.12
CA PHE A 32 -1.67 -1.36 -10.06
C PHE A 32 -0.47 -2.18 -10.53
N LYS A 33 0.78 -1.71 -10.32
CA LYS A 33 1.98 -2.50 -10.61
C LYS A 33 2.14 -3.67 -9.63
N GLU A 34 1.69 -3.51 -8.39
CA GLU A 34 1.84 -4.50 -7.33
C GLU A 34 0.57 -4.61 -6.46
N PRO A 35 -0.61 -4.92 -7.03
CA PRO A 35 -1.91 -4.73 -6.37
C PRO A 35 -2.06 -5.51 -5.06
N LEU A 36 -1.45 -6.70 -4.96
CA LEU A 36 -1.47 -7.53 -3.76
C LEU A 36 -0.57 -7.00 -2.63
N LYS A 37 0.31 -6.04 -2.90
CA LYS A 37 1.18 -5.43 -1.88
C LYS A 37 0.66 -4.08 -1.37
N VAL A 38 -0.38 -3.55 -2.01
CA VAL A 38 -0.96 -2.26 -1.65
C VAL A 38 -1.69 -2.40 -0.31
N THR A 39 -1.10 -1.81 0.73
CA THR A 39 -1.70 -1.70 2.07
C THR A 39 -2.11 -0.26 2.39
N ARG A 40 -1.43 0.72 1.79
CA ARG A 40 -1.70 2.15 1.95
C ARG A 40 -1.64 2.85 0.59
N LEU A 41 -2.76 3.43 0.18
CA LEU A 41 -2.89 4.20 -1.05
C LEU A 41 -3.35 5.62 -0.72
N SER A 42 -2.66 6.62 -1.24
CA SER A 42 -3.10 8.01 -1.20
C SER A 42 -3.15 8.58 -2.59
N ILE A 43 -4.30 9.12 -2.93
CA ILE A 43 -4.53 9.86 -4.16
C ILE A 43 -4.90 11.26 -3.71
N SER A 44 -3.92 12.15 -3.76
CA SER A 44 -4.07 13.53 -3.31
C SER A 44 -3.60 14.49 -4.39
N ASP A 45 -4.24 15.65 -4.47
CA ASP A 45 -3.87 16.73 -5.39
C ASP A 45 -3.88 16.31 -6.87
N ASP A 46 -4.76 15.37 -7.25
CA ASP A 46 -4.97 14.96 -8.63
C ASP A 46 -6.07 15.80 -9.28
N GLU A 47 -5.67 16.73 -10.15
CA GLU A 47 -6.57 17.62 -10.87
C GLU A 47 -7.39 16.92 -11.97
N ASN A 48 -7.06 15.68 -12.32
CA ASN A 48 -7.61 14.98 -13.48
C ASN A 48 -8.42 13.74 -13.14
N ILE A 49 -8.30 13.22 -11.91
CA ILE A 49 -9.11 12.08 -11.49
C ILE A 49 -10.60 12.44 -11.40
N VAL A 50 -11.42 11.72 -12.16
CA VAL A 50 -12.88 11.91 -12.20
C VAL A 50 -13.61 10.82 -11.44
N GLU A 51 -13.04 9.62 -11.42
CA GLU A 51 -13.58 8.42 -10.77
C GLU A 51 -12.41 7.54 -10.29
N LEU A 52 -12.65 6.75 -9.24
CA LEU A 52 -11.79 5.60 -8.96
C LEU A 52 -12.25 4.43 -9.84
N PRO A 53 -11.33 3.65 -10.40
CA PRO A 53 -11.71 2.50 -11.21
C PRO A 53 -12.32 1.40 -10.33
N ASN A 54 -13.34 0.70 -10.84
CA ASN A 54 -13.92 -0.46 -10.16
C ASN A 54 -12.87 -1.55 -9.83
N SER A 55 -11.78 -1.60 -10.60
CA SER A 55 -10.65 -2.50 -10.36
C SER A 55 -9.83 -2.18 -9.10
N ILE A 56 -10.20 -1.17 -8.31
CA ILE A 56 -9.62 -0.88 -6.99
C ILE A 56 -9.84 -2.05 -6.01
N ASP A 57 -10.84 -2.90 -6.26
CA ASP A 57 -11.11 -4.16 -5.56
C ASP A 57 -9.92 -5.15 -5.60
N ARG A 58 -9.04 -5.02 -6.60
CA ARG A 58 -7.80 -5.82 -6.70
C ARG A 58 -6.79 -5.53 -5.59
N PHE A 59 -6.92 -4.40 -4.90
CA PHE A 59 -6.09 -4.06 -3.74
C PHE A 59 -6.62 -4.76 -2.49
N VAL A 60 -6.64 -6.10 -2.52
CA VAL A 60 -7.25 -6.96 -1.49
C VAL A 60 -6.67 -6.81 -0.09
N ASN A 61 -5.47 -6.23 0.02
CA ASN A 61 -4.77 -5.98 1.28
C ASN A 61 -4.80 -4.49 1.67
N LEU A 62 -5.59 -3.65 0.99
CA LEU A 62 -5.68 -2.21 1.27
C LEU A 62 -6.30 -1.98 2.64
N GLU A 63 -5.53 -1.37 3.54
CA GLU A 63 -5.96 -1.03 4.90
C GLU A 63 -6.31 0.46 5.00
N ILE A 64 -5.60 1.30 4.25
CA ILE A 64 -5.74 2.76 4.32
C ILE A 64 -5.87 3.32 2.92
N LEU A 65 -7.00 3.98 2.67
CA LEU A 65 -7.26 4.75 1.46
C LEU A 65 -7.42 6.23 1.85
N ILE A 66 -6.52 7.08 1.34
CA ILE A 66 -6.60 8.53 1.49
C ILE A 66 -6.96 9.14 0.14
N ILE A 67 -8.01 9.95 0.12
CA ILE A 67 -8.45 10.72 -1.04
C ILE A 67 -8.65 12.15 -0.59
N ALA A 68 -7.80 13.06 -1.06
CA ALA A 68 -7.82 14.45 -0.64
C ALA A 68 -7.55 15.40 -1.80
N PHE A 69 -8.13 16.60 -1.77
CA PHE A 69 -7.83 17.66 -2.74
C PHE A 69 -7.96 17.24 -4.22
N ASN A 70 -8.93 16.38 -4.55
CA ASN A 70 -9.21 15.94 -5.92
C ASN A 70 -10.50 16.61 -6.45
N PRO A 71 -10.44 17.83 -7.02
CA PRO A 71 -11.62 18.66 -7.28
C PRO A 71 -12.56 18.12 -8.37
N LYS A 72 -12.08 17.21 -9.22
CA LYS A 72 -12.89 16.63 -10.31
C LYS A 72 -13.48 15.25 -9.97
N LEU A 73 -13.16 14.68 -8.81
CA LEU A 73 -13.64 13.36 -8.40
C LEU A 73 -15.15 13.43 -8.10
N LYS A 74 -15.96 12.66 -8.83
CA LYS A 74 -17.43 12.70 -8.74
C LYS A 74 -18.04 11.52 -8.01
N SER A 75 -17.36 10.37 -8.03
CA SER A 75 -17.89 9.12 -7.49
C SER A 75 -16.78 8.25 -6.91
N LEU A 76 -17.17 7.48 -5.91
CA LEU A 76 -16.44 6.32 -5.41
C LEU A 76 -17.05 5.05 -6.02
N PRO A 77 -16.31 3.94 -6.12
CA PRO A 77 -16.85 2.67 -6.57
C PRO A 77 -17.81 2.11 -5.52
N GLU A 78 -18.78 1.31 -5.96
CA GLU A 78 -19.76 0.62 -5.09
C GLU A 78 -19.14 -0.58 -4.35
#